data_AF-A0A428BNM2-F1
#
_entry.id   AF-A0A428BNM2-F1
#
_cell.length_a   1.000
_cell.length_b   1.000
_cell.length_c   1.000
_cell.angle_alpha   90.00
_cell.angle_beta   90.00
_cell.angle_gamma   90.00
#
_symmetry.space_group_name_H-M   'P 1'
#
loop_
_entity.id
_entity.type
_entity.pdbx_description
1 polymer ?
#
loop_
_entity_poly.entity_id
_entity_poly.type
_entity_poly.pdbx_seq_one_letter_code
_entity_poly.pdbx_strand_id
1 'polypeptide(L)'
;MGLNKTKKLALNFSDIVERVFKDKIDDMGIYDIVDEPDHQMFKLNFAAYNYSWVQFNYENDFFEIYLFLNGEEGLLLSKPNSRYSEISDWDAYLKEIMTKIESYIPEKYLKAKGWR
;
A
#
# COMPACT_ATOMS: atom_id res chain seq x y z
N MET A 1 23.09 14.37 6.28
CA MET A 1 22.07 13.86 7.24
C MET A 1 21.71 12.44 6.81
N GLY A 2 21.90 11.44 7.69
CA GLY A 2 21.52 10.07 7.38
C GLY A 2 19.99 9.89 7.41
N LEU A 3 19.48 8.89 6.69
CA LEU A 3 18.06 8.52 6.76
C LEU A 3 17.72 8.02 8.17
N ASN A 4 16.63 8.54 8.74
CA ASN A 4 16.09 8.10 10.01
C ASN A 4 15.40 6.71 9.86
N LYS A 5 15.03 6.05 10.96
CA LYS A 5 14.58 4.64 10.92
C LYS A 5 13.25 4.51 10.20
N THR A 6 12.27 5.35 10.53
CA THR A 6 10.94 5.32 9.91
C THR A 6 11.02 5.59 8.41
N LYS A 7 11.84 6.55 7.98
CA LYS A 7 12.03 6.84 6.56
C LYS A 7 12.68 5.68 5.81
N LYS A 8 13.61 4.95 6.42
CA LYS A 8 14.17 3.72 5.82
C LYS A 8 13.09 2.65 5.68
N LEU A 9 12.26 2.46 6.71
CA LEU A 9 11.16 1.51 6.65
C LEU A 9 10.17 1.85 5.53
N ALA A 10 9.80 3.14 5.40
CA ALA A 10 8.90 3.61 4.37
C ALA A 10 9.47 3.40 2.95
N LEU A 11 10.75 3.71 2.73
CA LEU A 11 11.41 3.47 1.44
C LEU A 11 11.49 1.98 1.10
N ASN A 12 11.90 1.15 2.07
CA ASN A 12 11.95 -0.30 1.87
C ASN A 12 10.56 -0.86 1.53
N PHE A 13 9.51 -0.38 2.19
CA PHE A 13 8.15 -0.81 1.89
C PHE A 13 7.70 -0.35 0.50
N SER A 14 8.04 0.88 0.09
CA SER A 14 7.81 1.39 -1.26
C SER A 14 8.43 0.49 -2.34
N ASP A 15 9.69 0.08 -2.15
CA ASP A 15 10.37 -0.82 -3.08
C ASP A 15 9.66 -2.19 -3.20
N ILE A 16 9.06 -2.68 -2.10
CA ILE A 16 8.27 -3.92 -2.12
C ILE A 16 6.97 -3.70 -2.90
N VAL A 17 6.26 -2.60 -2.68
CA VAL A 17 5.01 -2.28 -3.39
C VAL A 17 5.28 -2.14 -4.89
N GLU A 18 6.31 -1.40 -5.30
CA GLU A 18 6.74 -1.27 -6.70
C GLU A 18 7.10 -2.62 -7.32
N ARG A 19 7.85 -3.47 -6.61
CA ARG A 19 8.21 -4.81 -7.10
C ARG A 19 6.99 -5.70 -7.32
N VAL A 20 5.99 -5.63 -6.44
CA VAL A 20 4.80 -6.48 -6.48
C VAL A 20 3.83 -5.98 -7.54
N PHE A 21 3.46 -4.71 -7.52
CA PHE A 21 2.46 -4.13 -8.42
C PHE A 21 3.02 -3.77 -9.80
N LYS A 22 4.33 -3.51 -9.92
CA LYS A 22 5.03 -3.26 -11.20
C LYS A 22 4.32 -2.19 -12.03
N ASP A 23 3.86 -2.57 -13.21
CA ASP A 23 3.19 -1.75 -14.22
C ASP A 23 1.75 -1.36 -13.85
N LYS A 24 1.26 -1.76 -12.67
CA LYS A 24 -0.08 -1.44 -12.15
C LYS A 24 -0.09 -0.22 -11.24
N ILE A 25 1.04 0.45 -11.09
CA ILE A 25 1.18 1.73 -10.37
C ILE A 25 1.40 2.84 -11.40
N ASP A 26 0.70 3.97 -11.23
CA ASP A 26 0.95 5.18 -12.02
C ASP A 26 1.60 6.31 -11.19
N ASP A 27 1.08 6.59 -10.00
CA ASP A 27 1.57 7.62 -9.08
C ASP A 27 1.78 6.99 -7.70
N MET A 28 2.86 7.36 -7.00
CA MET A 28 3.18 6.85 -5.67
C MET A 28 3.90 7.93 -4.84
N GLY A 29 3.50 8.06 -3.58
CA GLY A 29 4.12 9.01 -2.65
C GLY A 29 4.12 8.53 -1.22
N ILE A 30 5.20 8.87 -0.50
CA ILE A 30 5.33 8.68 0.95
C ILE A 30 5.17 10.04 1.63
N TYR A 31 4.36 10.10 2.68
CA TYR A 31 4.07 11.33 3.42
C TYR A 31 3.84 11.04 4.91
N ASP A 32 3.64 12.10 5.70
CA ASP A 32 3.42 12.05 7.15
C ASP A 32 4.46 11.21 7.91
N ILE A 33 5.74 11.33 7.54
CA ILE A 33 6.83 10.58 8.18
C ILE A 33 7.14 11.21 9.55
N VAL A 34 6.95 10.44 10.62
CA VAL A 34 7.34 10.78 11.99
C VAL A 34 8.30 9.71 12.52
N ASP A 35 9.38 10.14 13.16
CA ASP A 35 10.38 9.26 13.79
C ASP A 35 10.73 9.79 15.18
N GLU A 36 9.80 9.57 16.12
CA GLU A 36 9.95 9.88 17.54
C GLU A 36 10.01 8.59 18.37
N PRO A 37 10.63 8.60 19.57
CA PRO A 37 10.83 7.38 20.36
C PRO A 37 9.57 6.53 20.60
N ASP A 38 8.43 7.19 20.84
CA ASP A 38 7.14 6.54 21.13
C ASP A 38 6.12 6.72 20.00
N HIS A 39 6.54 7.27 18.86
CA HIS A 39 5.66 7.56 17.74
C HIS A 39 6.43 7.51 16.40
N GLN A 40 6.30 6.37 15.73
CA GLN A 40 6.84 6.12 14.41
C GLN A 40 5.68 5.90 13.45
N MET A 41 5.50 6.79 12.49
CA MET A 41 4.43 6.67 11.50
C MET A 41 4.90 7.07 10.11
N PHE A 42 4.27 6.49 9.10
CA PHE A 42 4.32 6.99 7.74
C PHE A 42 3.06 6.55 6.99
N LYS A 43 2.77 7.25 5.90
CA LYS A 43 1.77 6.83 4.94
C LYS A 43 2.40 6.66 3.57
N LEU A 44 1.91 5.69 2.82
CA LEU A 44 2.25 5.48 1.42
C LEU A 44 0.93 5.42 0.64
N ASN A 45 0.78 6.28 -0.36
CA ASN A 45 -0.37 6.27 -1.25
C ASN A 45 0.07 6.01 -2.68
N PHE A 46 -0.69 5.23 -3.44
CA PHE A 46 -0.44 5.02 -4.85
C PHE A 46 -1.72 4.82 -5.66
N ALA A 47 -1.68 5.24 -6.93
CA ALA A 47 -2.73 4.99 -7.90
C ALA A 47 -2.56 3.57 -8.45
N ALA A 48 -3.51 2.69 -8.15
CA ALA A 48 -3.55 1.33 -8.64
C ALA A 48 -4.45 1.23 -9.88
N TYR A 49 -3.92 0.60 -10.93
CA TYR A 49 -4.65 0.27 -12.16
C TYR A 49 -5.26 1.47 -12.91
N ASN A 50 -4.76 2.68 -12.67
CA ASN A 50 -5.38 3.94 -13.12
C ASN A 50 -6.89 4.03 -12.79
N TYR A 51 -7.33 3.39 -11.70
CA TYR A 51 -8.75 3.24 -11.38
C TYR A 51 -9.06 3.60 -9.92
N SER A 52 -8.16 3.24 -9.00
CA SER A 52 -8.37 3.39 -7.57
C SER A 52 -7.13 3.89 -6.87
N TRP A 53 -7.30 4.59 -5.74
CA TRP A 53 -6.18 4.91 -4.85
C TRP A 53 -6.05 3.85 -3.76
N VAL A 54 -4.81 3.54 -3.37
CA VAL A 54 -4.50 2.63 -2.28
C VAL A 54 -3.62 3.33 -1.28
N GLN A 55 -4.08 3.41 -0.03
CA GLN A 55 -3.32 4.01 1.06
C GLN A 55 -2.90 2.95 2.07
N PHE A 56 -1.61 2.88 2.32
CA PHE A 56 -1.02 2.15 3.42
C PHE A 56 -0.72 3.12 4.56
N ASN A 57 -1.25 2.85 5.74
CA ASN A 57 -0.98 3.58 6.97
C ASN A 57 -0.13 2.69 7.88
N TYR A 58 0.98 3.21 8.37
CA TYR A 58 1.79 2.56 9.39
C TYR A 58 1.92 3.46 10.60
N GLU A 59 1.74 2.89 11.79
CA GLU A 59 1.96 3.55 13.06
C GLU A 59 2.38 2.54 14.14
N ASN A 60 3.56 2.72 14.73
CA ASN A 60 4.05 1.92 15.86
C ASN A 60 3.86 0.40 15.67
N ASP A 61 4.28 -0.11 14.52
CA ASP A 61 4.13 -1.50 14.08
C ASP A 61 2.71 -1.92 13.64
N PHE A 62 1.67 -1.16 13.92
CA PHE A 62 0.36 -1.40 13.34
C PHE A 62 0.30 -0.91 11.89
N PHE A 63 -0.49 -1.58 11.06
CA PHE A 63 -0.78 -1.08 9.73
C PHE A 63 -2.20 -1.37 9.26
N GLU A 64 -2.64 -0.51 8.34
CA GLU A 64 -3.88 -0.66 7.61
C GLU A 64 -3.68 -0.37 6.13
N ILE A 65 -4.37 -1.13 5.27
CA ILE A 65 -4.41 -0.89 3.82
C ILE A 65 -5.84 -0.56 3.44
N TYR A 66 -6.04 0.61 2.85
CA TYR A 66 -7.32 1.10 2.37
C TYR A 66 -7.35 1.19 0.86
N LEU A 67 -8.51 0.90 0.28
CA LEU A 67 -8.84 1.11 -1.12
C LEU A 67 -9.88 2.22 -1.25
N PHE A 68 -9.62 3.18 -2.13
CA PHE A 68 -10.53 4.28 -2.42
C PHE A 68 -11.00 4.20 -3.87
N LEU A 69 -12.31 4.02 -4.05
CA LEU A 69 -12.97 3.94 -5.36
C LEU A 69 -13.69 5.26 -5.62
N ASN A 70 -13.30 6.01 -6.68
CA ASN A 70 -14.03 7.18 -7.18
C ASN A 70 -14.50 8.21 -6.12
N GLY A 71 -13.73 8.45 -5.07
CA GLY A 71 -14.05 9.45 -4.02
C GLY A 71 -14.97 8.95 -2.90
N GLU A 72 -15.23 7.64 -2.81
CA GLU A 72 -15.94 7.01 -1.69
C GLU A 72 -15.08 6.93 -0.42
N GLU A 73 -15.72 6.63 0.71
CA GLU A 73 -15.02 6.28 1.95
C GLU A 73 -14.07 5.09 1.74
N GLY A 74 -12.91 5.12 2.40
CA GLY A 74 -11.88 4.09 2.23
C GLY A 74 -12.35 2.72 2.71
N LEU A 75 -12.26 1.71 1.83
CA LEU A 75 -12.53 0.32 2.16
C LEU A 75 -11.27 -0.34 2.75
N LEU A 76 -11.36 -0.82 3.99
CA LEU A 76 -10.26 -1.54 4.64
C LEU A 76 -10.04 -2.91 3.96
N LEU A 77 -8.85 -3.14 3.39
CA LEU A 77 -8.45 -4.39 2.73
C LEU A 77 -7.58 -5.29 3.61
N SER A 78 -6.80 -4.72 4.52
CA SER A 78 -6.03 -5.48 5.52
C SER A 78 -6.96 -6.03 6.62
N LYS A 79 -6.44 -6.94 7.45
CA LYS A 79 -7.16 -7.32 8.67
C LYS A 79 -7.08 -6.17 9.68
N PRO A 80 -8.12 -5.90 10.47
CA PRO A 80 -8.05 -4.94 11.57
C PRO A 80 -6.90 -5.29 12.54
N ASN A 81 -6.22 -4.27 13.06
CA ASN A 81 -5.10 -4.41 14.01
C ASN A 81 -3.94 -5.30 13.49
N SER A 82 -3.70 -5.31 12.17
CA SER A 82 -2.55 -6.05 11.61
C SER A 82 -1.24 -5.42 12.06
N ARG A 83 -0.22 -6.25 12.30
CA ARG A 83 1.13 -5.80 12.66
C ARG A 83 2.13 -6.04 11.55
N TYR A 84 2.94 -5.03 11.25
CA TYR A 84 3.91 -5.06 10.17
C TYR A 84 4.95 -6.15 10.41
N SER A 85 5.41 -6.27 11.65
CA SER A 85 6.37 -7.30 12.10
C SER A 85 5.83 -8.73 12.02
N GLU A 86 4.52 -8.94 11.96
CA GLU A 86 3.90 -10.27 11.85
C GLU A 86 3.82 -10.77 10.41
N ILE A 87 4.01 -9.90 9.41
CA ILE A 87 4.04 -10.28 8.00
C ILE A 87 5.46 -10.74 7.63
N SER A 88 5.63 -12.05 7.47
CA SER A 88 6.92 -12.67 7.10
C SER A 88 7.22 -12.61 5.60
N ASP A 89 6.19 -12.58 4.76
CA ASP A 89 6.28 -12.50 3.29
C ASP A 89 5.34 -11.41 2.76
N TRP A 90 5.90 -10.21 2.60
CA TRP A 90 5.16 -9.07 2.07
C TRP A 90 4.81 -9.21 0.59
N ASP A 91 5.60 -9.94 -0.20
CA ASP A 91 5.30 -10.18 -1.61
C ASP A 91 4.03 -11.03 -1.77
N ALA A 92 3.90 -12.08 -0.96
CA ALA A 92 2.70 -12.91 -0.93
C ALA A 92 1.49 -12.12 -0.41
N TYR A 93 1.65 -11.40 0.71
CA TYR A 93 0.57 -10.62 1.31
C TYR A 93 0.04 -9.55 0.34
N LEU A 94 0.91 -8.80 -0.32
CA LEU A 94 0.50 -7.77 -1.27
C LEU A 94 -0.12 -8.35 -2.54
N LYS A 95 0.22 -9.57 -2.96
CA LYS A 95 -0.50 -10.26 -4.05
C LYS A 95 -1.93 -10.64 -3.67
N GLU A 96 -2.19 -10.99 -2.41
CA GLU A 96 -3.55 -11.18 -1.92
C GLU A 96 -4.33 -9.87 -1.94
N ILE A 97 -3.73 -8.77 -1.47
CA ILE A 97 -4.31 -7.42 -1.54
C ILE A 97 -4.58 -7.02 -2.99
N MET A 98 -3.63 -7.27 -3.90
CA MET A 98 -3.78 -7.03 -5.33
C MET A 98 -4.99 -7.78 -5.91
N THR A 99 -5.15 -9.06 -5.56
CA THR A 99 -6.30 -9.87 -6.00
C THR A 99 -7.62 -9.29 -5.48
N LYS A 100 -7.65 -8.77 -4.24
CA LYS A 100 -8.82 -8.07 -3.71
C LYS A 100 -9.11 -6.80 -4.51
N ILE A 101 -8.12 -5.95 -4.77
CA ILE A 101 -8.27 -4.72 -5.56
C ILE A 101 -8.86 -5.04 -6.93
N GLU A 102 -8.30 -6.02 -7.64
CA GLU A 102 -8.80 -6.44 -8.96
C GLU A 102 -10.27 -6.88 -8.93
N SER A 103 -10.76 -7.45 -7.83
CA SER A 103 -12.17 -7.84 -7.72
C SER A 103 -13.15 -6.66 -7.68
N TYR A 104 -12.66 -5.46 -7.37
CA TYR A 104 -13.44 -4.21 -7.40
C TYR A 104 -13.33 -3.48 -8.74
N ILE A 105 -12.41 -3.88 -9.62
CA ILE A 105 -12.19 -3.24 -10.92
C ILE A 105 -12.98 -4.00 -11.99
N PRO A 106 -13.83 -3.33 -12.78
CA PRO A 106 -14.53 -3.98 -13.87
C PRO A 106 -13.55 -4.63 -14.86
N GLU A 107 -13.79 -5.90 -15.20
CA GLU A 107 -12.85 -6.74 -15.97
C GLU A 107 -12.40 -6.12 -17.30
N LYS A 108 -13.27 -5.33 -17.95
CA LYS A 108 -12.96 -4.59 -19.19
C LYS A 108 -11.73 -3.67 -19.05
N TYR A 109 -11.52 -3.08 -17.87
CA TYR A 109 -10.37 -2.19 -17.63
C TYR A 109 -9.08 -2.99 -17.45
N LEU A 110 -9.14 -4.13 -16.76
CA LEU A 110 -8.00 -5.02 -16.58
C LEU A 110 -7.54 -5.62 -17.92
N LYS A 111 -8.48 -6.11 -18.73
CA LYS A 111 -8.20 -6.68 -20.06
C LYS A 111 -7.59 -5.68 -21.03
N ALA A 112 -8.04 -4.42 -20.99
CA ALA A 112 -7.53 -3.37 -21.89
C ALA A 112 -6.03 -3.10 -21.73
N LYS A 113 -5.45 -3.45 -20.58
CA LYS A 113 -4.03 -3.28 -20.25
C LYS A 113 -3.27 -4.60 -20.17
N GLY A 114 -3.93 -5.74 -20.40
CA GLY A 114 -3.32 -7.06 -20.30
C GLY A 114 -2.99 -7.50 -18.87
N TRP A 115 -3.70 -6.96 -17.87
CA TRP A 115 -3.49 -7.31 -16.46
C TRP A 115 -4.24 -8.56 -16.03
N ARG A 116 -5.24 -8.98 -16.81
CA ARG A 116 -6.03 -10.20 -16.60
C ARG A 116 -6.60 -10.74 -17.90
#